data_AF-A0AAV4NK19-F1
#
_entry.id   AF-A0AAV4NK19-F1
#
_cell.length_a   1.000
_cell.length_b   1.000
_cell.length_c   1.000
_cell.angle_alpha   90.00
_cell.angle_beta   90.00
_cell.angle_gamma   90.00
#
_symmetry.space_group_name_H-M   'P 1'
#
loop_
_entity.id
_entity.type
_entity.pdbx_description
1 polymer ?
#
loop_
_entity_poly.entity_id
_entity_poly.type
_entity_poly.pdbx_seq_one_letter_code
_entity_poly.pdbx_strand_id
1 'polypeptide(L)'
;MSASNSFPTKVWKCYVCGRIFANLEQSKGHCYQQHRNLPYVCDLWGRAMKDFSNFKRHQLIHTGERPHFCRHCGKAFARKDKLNDP
;
A
#
# COMPACT_ATOMS: atom_id res chain seq x y z
N MET A 1 -28.03 3.22 18.77
CA MET A 1 -27.49 2.22 17.84
C MET A 1 -27.59 2.79 16.43
N SER A 2 -26.51 3.34 15.87
CA SER A 2 -26.45 3.68 14.45
C SER A 2 -25.00 3.55 13.98
N ALA A 3 -24.75 2.50 13.21
CA ALA A 3 -23.50 2.26 12.52
C ALA A 3 -23.43 3.15 11.27
N SER A 4 -22.33 3.89 11.13
CA SER A 4 -21.91 4.45 9.85
C SER A 4 -20.42 4.18 9.71
N ASN A 5 -20.09 3.09 9.01
CA ASN A 5 -18.74 2.71 8.64
C ASN A 5 -18.15 3.81 7.74
N SER A 6 -17.36 4.70 8.33
CA SER A 6 -16.61 5.73 7.62
C SER A 6 -15.48 5.06 6.82
N PHE A 7 -15.75 4.72 5.56
CA PHE A 7 -14.69 4.46 4.58
C PHE A 7 -13.82 5.72 4.46
N PRO A 8 -12.48 5.61 4.49
CA PRO A 8 -11.64 6.78 4.37
C PRO A 8 -11.81 7.38 2.98
N THR A 9 -12.06 8.69 2.91
CA THR A 9 -11.93 9.48 1.68
C THR A 9 -10.58 9.15 1.06
N LYS A 10 -10.58 8.64 -0.18
CA LYS A 10 -9.38 8.16 -0.85
C LYS A 10 -8.42 9.34 -1.06
N VAL A 11 -7.44 9.47 -0.17
CA VAL A 11 -6.39 10.49 -0.21
C VAL A 11 -5.24 10.05 -1.11
N TRP A 12 -4.83 10.91 -2.02
CA TRP A 12 -3.73 10.66 -2.95
C TRP A 12 -2.46 11.24 -2.38
N LYS A 13 -1.75 10.45 -1.57
CA LYS A 13 -0.52 10.87 -0.89
C LYS A 13 0.70 10.24 -1.56
N CYS A 14 1.70 11.05 -1.88
CA CYS A 14 3.04 10.56 -2.20
C CYS A 14 3.69 10.03 -0.93
N TYR A 15 4.04 8.75 -0.93
CA TYR A 15 4.68 8.10 0.22
C TYR A 15 6.20 8.24 0.24
N VAL A 16 6.79 8.90 -0.77
CA VAL A 16 8.23 9.20 -0.80
C VAL A 16 8.51 10.50 -0.05
N CYS A 17 7.79 11.57 -0.34
CA CYS A 17 7.96 12.88 0.31
C CYS A 17 6.79 13.31 1.20
N GLY A 18 5.74 12.50 1.31
CA GLY A 18 4.59 12.77 2.16
C GLY A 18 3.55 13.76 1.60
N ARG A 19 3.77 14.31 0.39
CA ARG A 19 2.85 15.30 -0.21
C ARG A 19 1.46 14.72 -0.46
N ILE A 20 0.44 15.52 -0.24
CA ILE A 20 -0.95 15.15 -0.49
C ILE A 20 -1.43 15.88 -1.76
N PHE A 21 -2.15 15.15 -2.60
CA PHE A 21 -2.70 15.62 -3.86
C PHE A 21 -4.22 15.48 -3.85
N ALA A 22 -4.87 16.33 -4.65
CA ALA A 22 -6.32 16.31 -4.79
C ALA A 22 -6.82 15.07 -5.54
N ASN A 23 -6.01 14.51 -6.44
CA ASN A 23 -6.37 13.34 -7.25
C ASN A 23 -5.15 12.45 -7.60
N LEU A 24 -5.44 11.27 -8.17
CA LEU A 24 -4.43 10.29 -8.57
C LEU A 24 -3.48 10.81 -9.65
N GLU A 25 -3.98 11.54 -10.63
CA GLU A 25 -3.20 11.99 -11.78
C GLU A 25 -2.09 12.94 -11.35
N GLN A 26 -2.41 13.87 -10.44
CA GLN A 26 -1.43 14.77 -9.83
C GLN A 26 -0.39 14.01 -9.00
N SER A 27 -0.82 13.01 -8.23
CA SER A 27 0.11 12.18 -7.46
C SER A 27 1.01 11.30 -8.34
N LYS A 28 0.47 10.73 -9.43
CA LYS A 28 1.22 9.94 -10.43
C LYS A 28 2.24 10.80 -11.14
N GLY A 29 1.81 11.95 -11.68
CA GLY A 29 2.68 12.88 -12.40
C GLY A 29 3.83 13.36 -11.52
N HIS A 30 3.53 13.70 -10.26
CA HIS A 30 4.56 14.03 -9.28
C HIS A 30 5.58 12.90 -9.11
N CYS A 31 5.14 11.66 -8.88
CA CYS A 31 6.06 10.55 -8.65
C CYS A 31 6.86 10.16 -9.90
N TYR A 32 6.23 10.21 -11.08
CA TYR A 32 6.89 9.93 -12.35
C TYR A 32 7.98 10.96 -12.67
N GLN A 33 7.74 12.24 -12.38
CA GLN A 33 8.69 13.32 -12.67
C GLN A 33 9.76 13.48 -11.58
N GLN A 34 9.41 13.29 -10.31
CA GLN A 34 10.27 13.63 -9.17
C GLN A 34 10.93 12.41 -8.51
N HIS A 35 10.41 11.20 -8.73
CA HIS A 35 10.89 9.96 -8.09
C HIS A 35 11.23 8.84 -9.09
N ARG A 36 11.54 9.20 -10.36
CA ARG A 36 11.77 8.29 -11.50
C ARG A 36 12.94 7.28 -11.36
N ASN A 37 13.58 7.22 -10.20
CA ASN A 37 14.84 6.49 -9.97
C ASN A 37 14.67 5.06 -9.43
N LEU A 38 13.45 4.51 -9.38
CA LEU A 38 13.26 3.15 -8.85
C LEU A 38 12.52 2.24 -9.85
N PRO A 39 12.95 0.97 -9.96
CA PRO A 39 12.47 0.04 -10.98
C PRO A 39 11.01 -0.39 -10.81
N TYR A 40 10.43 -0.28 -9.61
CA TYR A 40 9.07 -0.72 -9.33
C TYR A 40 8.21 0.42 -8.75
N VAL A 41 7.41 1.04 -9.61
CA VAL A 41 6.51 2.16 -9.25
C VAL A 41 5.08 1.67 -9.18
N CYS A 42 4.41 1.95 -8.07
CA CYS A 42 2.99 1.64 -7.90
C CYS A 42 2.11 2.62 -8.66
N ASP A 43 1.30 2.10 -9.57
CA ASP A 43 0.37 2.90 -10.36
C ASP A 43 -0.85 3.40 -9.57
N LEU A 44 -1.08 2.94 -8.34
CA LEU A 44 -2.22 3.39 -7.54
C LEU A 44 -1.85 4.48 -6.55
N TRP A 45 -0.64 4.47 -5.98
CA TRP A 45 -0.20 5.47 -5.00
C TRP A 45 1.11 6.18 -5.38
N GLY A 46 1.66 5.91 -6.57
CA GLY A 46 2.93 6.48 -7.03
C GLY A 46 4.12 6.07 -6.16
N ARG A 47 4.01 5.03 -5.33
CA ARG A 47 5.10 4.59 -4.45
C ARG A 47 6.15 3.84 -5.26
N ALA A 48 7.37 4.35 -5.22
CA ALA A 48 8.50 3.76 -5.89
C ALA A 48 9.29 2.88 -4.91
N MET A 49 9.68 1.66 -5.30
CA MET A 49 10.37 0.68 -4.47
C MET A 49 11.60 0.12 -5.17
N LYS A 50 12.64 -0.14 -4.38
CA LYS A 50 13.92 -0.66 -4.87
C LYS A 50 13.89 -2.12 -5.33
N ASP A 51 13.00 -2.94 -4.75
CA ASP A 51 12.93 -4.39 -5.01
C ASP A 51 11.50 -4.84 -5.35
N PHE A 52 11.37 -5.85 -6.21
CA PHE A 52 10.09 -6.42 -6.61
C PHE A 52 9.32 -7.02 -5.43
N SER A 53 10.00 -7.70 -4.50
CA SER A 53 9.36 -8.30 -3.31
C SER A 53 8.70 -7.24 -2.41
N ASN A 54 9.33 -6.07 -2.30
CA ASN A 54 8.74 -4.93 -1.61
C ASN A 54 7.52 -4.38 -2.37
N PHE A 55 7.61 -4.34 -3.70
CA PHE A 55 6.51 -3.92 -4.58
C PHE A 55 5.30 -4.85 -4.49
N LYS A 56 5.49 -6.16 -4.64
CA LYS A 56 4.45 -7.18 -4.47
C LYS A 56 3.78 -7.10 -3.10
N ARG A 57 4.58 -6.96 -2.03
CA ARG A 57 4.05 -6.79 -0.67
C ARG A 57 3.22 -5.52 -0.53
N HIS A 58 3.68 -4.42 -1.14
CA HIS A 58 2.94 -3.18 -1.15
C HIS A 58 1.62 -3.33 -1.91
N GLN A 59 1.57 -4.15 -2.96
CA GLN A 59 0.33 -4.38 -3.71
C GLN A 59 -0.78 -5.01 -2.87
N LEU A 60 -0.42 -5.86 -1.88
CA LEU A 60 -1.38 -6.47 -0.96
C LEU A 60 -2.16 -5.44 -0.12
N ILE A 61 -1.62 -4.23 0.07
CA ILE A 61 -2.31 -3.15 0.78
C ILE A 61 -3.48 -2.61 -0.07
N HIS A 62 -3.36 -2.63 -1.40
CA HIS A 62 -4.46 -2.21 -2.30
C HIS A 62 -5.58 -3.24 -2.32
N THR A 63 -5.21 -4.52 -2.40
CA THR A 63 -6.17 -5.63 -2.51
C THR A 63 -6.74 -6.02 -1.16
N GLY A 64 -6.10 -5.62 -0.06
CA GLY A 64 -6.44 -6.08 1.29
C GLY A 64 -6.12 -7.56 1.51
N GLU A 65 -5.46 -8.22 0.57
CA GLU A 65 -5.17 -9.65 0.64
C GLU A 65 -4.18 -9.94 1.78
N ARG A 66 -4.52 -10.96 2.56
CA ARG A 66 -3.74 -11.42 3.69
C ARG A 66 -3.42 -12.90 3.52
N PRO A 67 -2.44 -13.24 2.67
CA PRO A 67 -2.16 -14.62 2.28
C PRO A 67 -1.56 -15.47 3.41
N HIS A 68 -1.09 -14.86 4.50
CA HIS A 68 -0.46 -15.57 5.61
C HIS A 68 -1.43 -15.70 6.77
N PHE A 69 -1.91 -16.91 7.06
CA PHE A 69 -2.82 -17.17 8.17
C PHE A 69 -2.17 -18.01 9.26
N CYS A 70 -2.44 -17.63 10.50
CA CYS A 70 -2.07 -18.36 11.70
C CYS A 70 -3.03 -19.53 11.90
N ARG A 71 -2.54 -20.77 11.89
CA ARG A 71 -3.41 -21.95 12.04
C ARG A 71 -3.99 -22.05 13.46
N HIS A 72 -3.25 -21.57 14.45
CA HIS A 72 -3.65 -21.62 15.85
C HIS A 72 -4.67 -20.56 16.23
N CYS A 73 -4.51 -19.35 15.69
CA CYS A 73 -5.29 -18.18 16.07
C CYS A 73 -6.25 -17.67 14.99
N GLY A 74 -6.23 -18.27 13.79
CA GLY A 74 -7.08 -17.91 12.65
C GLY A 74 -6.81 -16.52 12.06
N LYS A 75 -5.85 -15.76 12.60
CA LYS A 75 -5.56 -14.39 12.14
C LYS A 75 -4.82 -14.42 10.81
N ALA A 76 -5.30 -13.63 9.85
CA ALA A 76 -4.65 -13.42 8.57
C ALA A 76 -3.78 -12.15 8.59
N PHE A 77 -2.60 -12.23 7.99
CA PHE A 77 -1.58 -11.20 7.92
C PHE A 77 -1.12 -11.00 6.47
N ALA A 78 -0.79 -9.75 6.12
CA ALA A 78 -0.25 -9.41 4.81
C ALA A 78 1.24 -9.76 4.65
N ARG A 79 1.90 -10.19 5.74
CA ARG A 79 3.35 -10.43 5.78
C ARG A 79 3.69 -11.66 6.61
N LYS A 80 4.60 -12.49 6.11
CA LYS A 80 5.13 -13.66 6.83
C LYS A 80 5.87 -13.28 8.11
N ASP A 81 6.64 -12.19 8.11
CA ASP A 81 7.35 -11.74 9.33
C ASP A 81 6.42 -11.16 10.41
N LYS A 82 5.16 -10.88 10.06
CA LYS A 82 4.12 -10.48 11.03
C LYS A 82 3.27 -11.67 11.47
N LEU A 83 3.42 -12.82 10.83
CA LEU A 83 2.88 -14.08 11.28
C LEU A 83 3.81 -14.60 12.37
N ASN A 84 3.51 -14.27 13.63
CA ASN A 84 4.16 -14.91 14.77
C ASN A 84 3.42 -16.24 15.01
N ASP A 85 3.84 -17.27 14.29
CA ASP A 85 3.40 -18.65 14.47
C ASP A 85 4.39 -19.30 15.44
N PRO A 86 3.99 -19.68 16.66
CA PRO A 86 4.84 -20.47 17.55
C PRO A 86 5.06 -21.89 17.01
#